data_AF-Q4JCC4-F1
#
_entry.id   AF-Q4JCC4-F1
#
_cell.length_a   1.000
_cell.length_b   1.000
_cell.length_c   1.000
_cell.angle_alpha   90.00
_cell.angle_beta   90.00
_cell.angle_gamma   90.00
#
_symmetry.space_group_name_H-M   'P 1'
#
loop_
_entity.id
_entity.type
_entity.pdbx_description
1 polymer ?
#
loop_
_entity_poly.entity_id
_entity_poly.type
_entity_poly.pdbx_seq_one_letter_code
_entity_poly.pdbx_strand_id
1 'polypeptide(L)'
;MHFPGILVEEKELMKSKDVEQIKRELEKQGYVIVKEKKEKNLLKVFDDNVVFTCNKDETIFSLSFLSNVIARIVITDKLTTVITFTKRKNTSYTFKIGRIPSLKGIRETYNVSSYELFLERYLEYLSNNNDEEVLNWLRRLMREKKTTESTH
;
A
#
# COMPACT_ATOMS: atom_id res chain seq x y z
N MET A 1 11.64 14.66 -9.97
CA MET A 1 10.32 14.21 -10.48
C MET A 1 9.58 13.59 -9.30
N HIS A 2 8.33 13.98 -9.03
CA HIS A 2 7.54 13.41 -7.94
C HIS A 2 6.36 12.67 -8.54
N PHE A 3 6.29 11.36 -8.32
CA PHE A 3 5.20 10.53 -8.81
C PHE A 3 4.20 10.28 -7.67
N PRO A 4 2.94 10.72 -7.80
CA PRO A 4 1.96 10.63 -6.72
C PRO A 4 1.44 9.20 -6.47
N GLY A 5 1.82 8.25 -7.34
CA GLY A 5 1.24 6.91 -7.46
C GLY A 5 2.25 5.77 -7.43
N ILE A 6 1.81 4.58 -7.81
CA ILE A 6 2.61 3.39 -8.10
C ILE A 6 2.81 3.25 -9.61
N LEU A 7 1.79 3.55 -10.40
CA LEU A 7 1.78 3.53 -11.86
C LEU A 7 2.41 4.81 -12.43
N VAL A 8 3.41 4.62 -13.28
CA VAL A 8 4.07 5.69 -14.04
C VAL A 8 3.88 5.42 -15.53
N GLU A 9 3.35 6.38 -16.28
CA GLU A 9 3.21 6.22 -17.73
C GLU A 9 4.54 6.48 -18.44
N GLU A 10 4.88 5.68 -19.45
CA GLU A 10 6.15 5.83 -20.20
C GLU A 10 6.33 7.24 -20.78
N LYS A 11 5.23 7.89 -21.21
CA LYS A 11 5.24 9.26 -21.73
C LYS A 11 5.71 10.30 -20.70
N GLU A 12 5.53 10.03 -19.41
CA GLU A 12 6.03 10.90 -18.34
C GLU A 12 7.55 10.84 -18.25
N LEU A 13 8.15 9.69 -18.58
CA LEU A 13 9.59 9.44 -18.52
C LEU A 13 10.35 9.90 -19.77
N MET A 14 9.70 9.94 -20.95
CA MET A 14 10.32 10.34 -22.22
C MET A 14 10.85 11.79 -22.27
N LYS A 15 10.59 12.59 -21.23
CA LYS A 15 11.12 13.96 -21.09
C LYS A 15 12.56 14.00 -20.56
N SER A 16 13.14 12.85 -20.19
CA SER A 16 14.45 12.74 -19.54
C SER A 16 15.52 12.15 -20.47
N LYS A 17 16.79 12.55 -20.30
CA LYS A 17 17.92 12.08 -21.12
C LYS A 17 18.35 10.63 -20.83
N ASP A 18 18.06 10.11 -19.64
CA ASP A 18 18.45 8.76 -19.19
C ASP A 18 17.23 7.91 -18.76
N VAL A 19 16.30 7.72 -19.69
CA VAL A 19 15.04 7.01 -19.44
C VAL A 19 15.29 5.63 -18.81
N GLU A 20 16.19 4.84 -19.38
CA GLU A 20 16.43 3.45 -18.96
C GLU A 20 16.98 3.34 -17.53
N GLN A 21 17.86 4.26 -17.13
CA GLN A 21 18.35 4.31 -15.75
C GLN A 21 17.22 4.67 -14.77
N ILE A 22 16.42 5.69 -15.12
CA ILE A 22 15.28 6.12 -14.31
C ILE A 22 14.26 4.99 -14.17
N LYS A 23 13.99 4.24 -15.24
CA LYS A 23 13.09 3.08 -15.20
C LYS A 23 13.52 2.08 -14.12
N ARG A 24 14.80 1.68 -14.15
CA ARG A 24 15.36 0.73 -13.18
C ARG A 24 15.33 1.24 -11.74
N GLU A 25 15.58 2.53 -11.54
CA GLU A 25 15.52 3.15 -10.21
C GLU A 25 14.08 3.17 -9.66
N LEU A 26 13.10 3.50 -10.51
CA LEU A 26 11.69 3.49 -10.15
C LEU A 26 11.19 2.07 -9.84
N GLU A 27 11.53 1.09 -10.65
CA GLU A 27 11.17 -0.32 -10.40
C GLU A 27 11.75 -0.82 -9.08
N LYS A 28 13.01 -0.48 -8.76
CA LYS A 28 13.63 -0.79 -7.46
C LYS A 28 12.88 -0.16 -6.27
N GLN A 29 12.27 1.00 -6.47
CA GLN A 29 11.44 1.68 -5.47
C GLN A 29 9.99 1.17 -5.46
N GLY A 30 9.67 0.14 -6.25
CA GLY A 30 8.35 -0.47 -6.29
C GLY A 30 7.33 0.27 -7.16
N TYR A 31 7.76 1.14 -8.08
CA TYR A 31 6.88 1.69 -9.11
C TYR A 31 6.71 0.69 -10.26
N VAL A 32 5.59 0.80 -10.96
CA VAL A 32 5.26 -0.02 -12.14
C VAL A 32 5.09 0.89 -13.34
N ILE A 33 5.89 0.64 -14.37
CA ILE A 33 5.90 1.45 -15.58
C ILE A 33 4.95 0.84 -16.59
N VAL A 34 4.01 1.64 -17.07
CA VAL A 34 2.97 1.21 -18.01
C VAL A 34 2.96 2.11 -19.23
N LYS A 35 2.54 1.58 -20.38
CA LYS A 35 2.32 2.41 -21.58
C LYS A 35 1.20 3.43 -21.37
N GLU A 36 0.13 2.98 -20.71
CA GLU A 36 -1.08 3.74 -20.40
C GLU A 36 -1.77 3.09 -19.19
N LYS A 37 -2.34 3.92 -18.30
CA LYS A 37 -3.11 3.43 -17.16
C LYS A 37 -4.47 2.89 -17.60
N LYS A 38 -4.73 1.61 -17.31
CA LYS A 38 -5.98 0.91 -17.64
C LYS A 38 -6.88 0.74 -16.41
N GLU A 39 -8.13 0.32 -16.59
CA GLU A 39 -9.00 -0.04 -15.46
C GLU A 39 -8.49 -1.25 -14.66
N LYS A 40 -7.58 -2.03 -15.23
CA LYS A 40 -6.89 -3.13 -14.56
C LYS A 40 -5.43 -3.17 -15.00
N ASN A 41 -4.54 -2.74 -14.13
CA ASN A 41 -3.08 -2.78 -14.32
C ASN A 41 -2.50 -3.89 -13.45
N LEU A 42 -1.67 -4.74 -14.05
CA LEU A 42 -0.92 -5.75 -13.32
C LEU A 42 0.23 -5.08 -12.57
N LEU A 43 0.32 -5.30 -11.27
CA LEU A 43 1.43 -4.85 -10.46
C LEU A 43 2.42 -5.99 -10.23
N LYS A 44 1.91 -7.18 -9.90
CA LYS A 44 2.73 -8.35 -9.58
C LYS A 44 1.96 -9.66 -9.75
N VAL A 45 2.70 -10.72 -10.02
CA VAL A 45 2.24 -12.11 -9.84
C VAL A 45 3.11 -12.71 -8.73
N PHE A 46 2.47 -13.24 -7.68
CA PHE A 46 3.15 -13.93 -6.58
C PHE A 46 3.39 -15.41 -6.92
N ASP A 47 4.28 -16.07 -6.18
CA ASP A 47 4.72 -17.45 -6.44
C ASP A 47 3.57 -18.47 -6.42
N ASP A 48 2.50 -18.16 -5.69
CA ASP A 48 1.30 -18.97 -5.57
C ASP A 48 0.23 -18.65 -6.64
N ASN A 49 0.64 -17.99 -7.73
CA ASN A 49 -0.20 -17.55 -8.85
C ASN A 49 -1.29 -16.53 -8.47
N VAL A 50 -1.15 -15.88 -7.30
CA VAL A 50 -2.00 -14.75 -6.93
C VAL A 50 -1.56 -13.53 -7.73
N VAL A 51 -2.54 -12.91 -8.38
CA VAL A 51 -2.35 -11.73 -9.21
C VAL A 51 -2.70 -10.48 -8.41
N PHE A 52 -1.77 -9.54 -8.33
CA PHE A 52 -1.96 -8.23 -7.72
C PHE A 52 -2.17 -7.16 -8.78
N THR A 53 -3.29 -6.45 -8.69
CA THR A 53 -3.71 -5.47 -9.68
C THR A 53 -4.24 -4.19 -9.03
N CYS A 54 -4.26 -3.09 -9.79
CA CYS A 54 -4.95 -1.86 -9.41
C CYS A 54 -5.70 -1.23 -10.58
N ASN A 55 -6.67 -0.36 -10.28
CA ASN A 55 -7.33 0.47 -11.27
C ASN A 55 -6.46 1.67 -11.69
N LYS A 56 -6.88 2.39 -12.73
CA LYS A 56 -6.15 3.55 -13.29
C LYS A 56 -5.91 4.65 -12.24
N ASP A 57 -6.86 4.83 -11.34
CA ASP A 57 -6.83 5.87 -10.31
C ASP A 57 -6.11 5.40 -9.04
N GLU A 58 -5.68 4.14 -8.99
CA GLU A 58 -4.95 3.55 -7.87
C GLU A 58 -5.67 3.75 -6.53
N THR A 59 -7.00 3.66 -6.58
CA THR A 59 -7.91 3.72 -5.43
C THR A 59 -8.35 2.33 -5.01
N ILE A 60 -8.33 1.37 -5.93
CA ILE A 60 -8.73 -0.01 -5.68
C ILE A 60 -7.60 -0.92 -6.13
N PHE A 61 -7.11 -1.72 -5.20
CA PHE A 61 -6.18 -2.81 -5.44
C PHE A 61 -6.86 -4.14 -5.15
N SER A 62 -6.51 -5.16 -5.91
CA SER A 62 -7.10 -6.49 -5.78
C SER A 62 -6.03 -7.57 -5.88
N LEU A 63 -6.07 -8.50 -4.94
CA LEU A 63 -5.40 -9.80 -5.00
C LEU A 63 -6.39 -10.83 -5.49
N SER A 64 -6.03 -11.65 -6.48
CA SER A 64 -6.94 -12.65 -7.05
C SER A 64 -6.23 -13.93 -7.42
N PHE A 65 -6.87 -15.06 -7.11
CA PHE A 65 -6.46 -16.40 -7.54
C PHE A 65 -7.52 -16.98 -8.49
N LEU A 66 -7.14 -17.35 -9.72
CA LEU A 66 -8.05 -17.90 -10.74
C LEU A 66 -9.38 -17.11 -10.85
N SER A 67 -9.29 -15.78 -10.93
CA SER A 67 -10.41 -14.82 -10.97
C SER A 67 -11.19 -14.60 -9.67
N ASN A 68 -10.95 -15.37 -8.61
CA ASN A 68 -11.54 -15.13 -7.29
C ASN A 68 -10.73 -14.07 -6.54
N VAL A 69 -11.40 -13.00 -6.12
CA VAL A 69 -10.78 -11.97 -5.29
C VAL A 69 -10.58 -12.51 -3.87
N ILE A 70 -9.33 -12.57 -3.43
CA ILE A 70 -8.97 -13.03 -2.08
C ILE A 70 -8.75 -11.87 -1.11
N ALA A 71 -8.38 -10.70 -1.63
CA ALA A 71 -8.34 -9.47 -0.85
C ALA A 71 -8.52 -8.24 -1.75
N ARG A 72 -9.07 -7.18 -1.16
CA ARG A 72 -9.23 -5.87 -1.80
C ARG A 72 -8.72 -4.78 -0.86
N ILE A 73 -7.93 -3.86 -1.39
CA ILE A 73 -7.47 -2.68 -0.67
C ILE A 73 -8.12 -1.46 -1.33
N VAL A 74 -8.83 -0.66 -0.55
CA VAL A 74 -9.48 0.57 -0.99
C VAL A 74 -8.77 1.74 -0.32
N ILE A 75 -8.16 2.61 -1.13
CA ILE A 75 -7.40 3.77 -0.68
C ILE A 75 -8.15 5.04 -1.10
N THR A 76 -8.48 5.85 -0.11
CA THR A 76 -9.06 7.18 -0.28
C THR A 76 -8.10 8.23 0.30
N ASP A 77 -8.44 9.51 0.18
CA ASP A 77 -7.58 10.59 0.70
C ASP A 77 -7.41 10.54 2.23
N LYS A 78 -8.36 9.96 2.95
CA LYS A 78 -8.40 9.97 4.43
C LYS A 78 -8.31 8.58 5.06
N LEU A 79 -8.77 7.56 4.34
CA LEU A 79 -8.95 6.22 4.88
C LEU A 79 -8.37 5.17 3.93
N THR A 80 -7.76 4.15 4.52
CA THR A 80 -7.37 2.92 3.84
C THR A 80 -8.14 1.77 4.46
N THR A 81 -8.80 0.96 3.62
CA THR A 81 -9.56 -0.22 4.06
C THR A 81 -9.04 -1.46 3.34
N VAL A 82 -8.72 -2.50 4.10
CA VAL A 82 -8.33 -3.82 3.59
C VAL A 82 -9.45 -4.82 3.89
N ILE A 83 -9.96 -5.48 2.86
CA ILE A 83 -11.01 -6.50 2.96
C ILE A 83 -10.40 -7.82 2.53
N THR A 84 -10.34 -8.80 3.42
CA THR A 84 -9.92 -10.18 3.09
C THR A 84 -11.15 -11.07 2.93
N PHE A 85 -11.14 -11.87 1.87
CA PHE A 85 -12.22 -12.79 1.52
C PHE A 85 -11.78 -14.20 1.85
N THR A 86 -12.43 -14.82 2.82
CA THR A 86 -12.28 -16.26 3.09
C THR A 86 -13.54 -16.98 2.61
N LYS A 87 -13.46 -18.29 2.32
CA LYS A 87 -14.60 -19.08 1.78
C LYS A 87 -15.91 -18.95 2.58
N ARG A 88 -15.86 -18.55 3.86
CA ARG A 88 -17.03 -18.48 4.74
C ARG A 88 -17.34 -17.09 5.29
N LYS A 89 -16.37 -16.16 5.30
CA LYS A 89 -16.49 -14.83 5.93
C LYS A 89 -15.58 -13.82 5.27
N ASN A 90 -15.97 -12.55 5.32
CA ASN A 90 -15.11 -11.43 4.96
C ASN A 90 -14.66 -10.72 6.24
N THR A 91 -13.38 -10.38 6.32
CA THR A 91 -12.83 -9.57 7.42
C THR A 91 -12.40 -8.22 6.86
N SER A 92 -12.78 -7.13 7.53
CA SER A 92 -12.47 -5.76 7.12
C SER A 92 -11.61 -5.08 8.17
N TYR A 93 -10.50 -4.47 7.73
CA TYR A 93 -9.59 -3.67 8.54
C TYR A 93 -9.58 -2.25 7.99
N THR A 94 -9.89 -1.26 8.83
CA THR A 94 -9.96 0.15 8.41
C THR A 94 -8.98 0.99 9.21
N PHE A 95 -8.17 1.77 8.50
CA PHE A 95 -7.12 2.61 9.06
C PHE A 95 -7.31 4.07 8.64
N LYS A 96 -7.07 5.01 9.56
CA LYS A 96 -7.07 6.47 9.28
C LYS A 96 -5.74 6.88 8.67
N ILE A 97 -5.46 6.31 7.51
CA ILE A 97 -4.25 6.56 6.73
C ILE A 97 -4.67 7.06 5.36
N GLY A 98 -4.17 8.24 5.01
CA GLY A 98 -4.39 8.86 3.72
C GLY A 98 -3.64 8.17 2.58
N ARG A 99 -3.90 8.65 1.36
CA ARG A 99 -3.46 8.00 0.13
C ARG A 99 -1.95 7.82 0.01
N ILE A 100 -1.17 8.88 0.21
CA ILE A 100 0.29 8.88 0.02
C ILE A 100 1.00 7.83 0.91
N PRO A 101 0.82 7.83 2.24
CA PRO A 101 1.43 6.82 3.11
C PRO A 101 0.94 5.41 2.80
N SER A 102 -0.34 5.25 2.45
CA SER A 102 -0.89 3.94 2.07
C SER A 102 -0.24 3.36 0.82
N LEU A 103 -0.06 4.17 -0.24
CA LEU A 103 0.64 3.77 -1.46
C LEU A 103 2.13 3.48 -1.20
N LYS A 104 2.77 4.25 -0.31
CA LYS A 104 4.14 3.97 0.14
C LYS A 104 4.22 2.60 0.81
N GLY A 105 3.29 2.29 1.71
CA GLY A 105 3.18 0.98 2.35
C GLY A 105 3.06 -0.16 1.35
N ILE A 106 2.22 0.00 0.31
CA ILE A 106 2.16 -1.00 -0.77
C ILE A 106 3.53 -1.18 -1.41
N ARG A 107 4.18 -0.09 -1.87
CA ARG A 107 5.48 -0.15 -2.56
C ARG A 107 6.57 -0.85 -1.76
N GLU A 108 6.59 -0.63 -0.44
CA GLU A 108 7.59 -1.20 0.45
C GLU A 108 7.34 -2.67 0.77
N THR A 109 6.10 -3.15 0.68
CA THR A 109 5.71 -4.46 1.21
C THR A 109 5.45 -5.51 0.14
N TYR A 110 5.01 -5.13 -1.07
CA TYR A 110 4.65 -6.10 -2.11
C TYR A 110 5.85 -6.74 -2.84
N ASN A 111 7.07 -6.29 -2.55
CA ASN A 111 8.32 -6.86 -3.07
C ASN A 111 8.73 -8.19 -2.40
N VAL A 112 7.76 -8.96 -1.93
CA VAL A 112 7.93 -10.32 -1.37
C VAL A 112 7.37 -11.37 -2.33
N SER A 113 7.74 -12.63 -2.15
CA SER A 113 7.29 -13.75 -3.01
C SER A 113 5.84 -14.19 -2.75
N SER A 114 5.36 -14.08 -1.50
CA SER A 114 4.04 -14.56 -1.06
C SER A 114 3.05 -13.41 -0.86
N TYR A 115 1.80 -13.58 -1.31
CA TYR A 115 0.74 -12.61 -1.05
C TYR A 115 0.35 -12.52 0.44
N GLU A 116 0.47 -13.62 1.19
CA GLU A 116 0.14 -13.65 2.63
C GLU A 116 1.13 -12.78 3.40
N LEU A 117 2.42 -12.94 3.10
CA LEU A 117 3.48 -12.13 3.68
C LEU A 117 3.35 -10.65 3.27
N PHE A 118 2.92 -10.38 2.04
CA PHE A 118 2.60 -9.01 1.62
C PHE A 118 1.47 -8.42 2.47
N LEU A 119 0.34 -9.14 2.60
CA LEU A 119 -0.81 -8.66 3.38
C LEU A 119 -0.47 -8.45 4.85
N GLU A 120 0.27 -9.39 5.45
CA GLU A 120 0.74 -9.29 6.83
C GLU A 120 1.58 -8.02 7.04
N ARG A 121 2.62 -7.83 6.24
CA ARG A 121 3.52 -6.66 6.33
C ARG A 121 2.80 -5.35 6.02
N TYR A 122 1.86 -5.37 5.08
CA TYR A 122 1.09 -4.18 4.74
C TYR A 122 0.11 -3.80 5.86
N LEU A 123 -0.56 -4.76 6.49
CA LEU A 123 -1.40 -4.51 7.65
C LEU A 123 -0.58 -4.00 8.84
N GLU A 124 0.61 -4.57 9.09
CA GLU A 124 1.54 -4.08 10.11
C GLU A 124 1.98 -2.63 9.82
N TYR A 125 2.36 -2.34 8.57
CA TYR A 125 2.68 -0.98 8.14
C TYR A 125 1.53 -0.01 8.42
N LEU A 126 0.31 -0.39 8.04
CA LEU A 126 -0.88 0.44 8.26
C LEU A 126 -1.19 0.61 9.75
N SER A 127 -0.99 -0.38 10.60
CA SER A 127 -1.18 -0.21 12.04
C SER A 127 -0.17 0.81 12.60
N ASN A 128 1.11 0.59 12.33
CA ASN A 128 2.20 1.42 12.84
C ASN A 128 2.13 2.89 12.41
N ASN A 129 1.45 3.18 11.31
CA ASN A 129 1.29 4.53 10.77
C ASN A 129 -0.14 5.09 10.94
N ASN A 130 -0.99 4.42 11.71
CA ASN A 130 -2.38 4.83 11.90
C ASN A 130 -2.45 6.01 12.88
N ASP A 131 -3.04 7.12 12.45
CA ASP A 131 -3.16 8.34 13.26
C ASP A 131 -3.78 8.08 14.64
N GLU A 132 -4.77 7.19 14.73
CA GLU A 132 -5.39 6.85 16.03
C GLU A 132 -4.46 6.09 16.97
N GLU A 133 -3.63 5.19 16.43
CA GLU A 133 -2.70 4.40 17.23
C GLU A 133 -1.54 5.28 17.72
N VAL A 134 -1.06 6.17 16.85
CA VAL A 134 -0.08 7.22 17.18
C VAL A 134 -0.66 8.19 18.22
N LEU A 135 -1.89 8.67 18.05
CA LEU A 135 -2.55 9.55 19.02
C LEU A 135 -2.78 8.86 20.37
N ASN A 136 -3.14 7.58 20.38
CA ASN A 136 -3.32 6.82 21.61
C ASN A 136 -1.99 6.54 22.30
N TRP A 137 -0.92 6.25 21.54
CA TRP A 137 0.44 6.15 22.07
C TRP A 137 0.91 7.48 22.67
N LEU A 138 0.74 8.62 21.98
CA LEU A 138 1.05 9.95 22.49
C LEU A 138 0.29 10.26 23.79
N ARG A 139 -1.01 9.91 23.85
CA ARG A 139 -1.82 10.06 25.07
C ARG A 139 -1.28 9.23 26.23
N ARG A 140 -0.85 7.98 25.98
CA ARG A 140 -0.22 7.12 27.00
C ARG A 140 1.08 7.73 27.50
N LEU A 141 1.96 8.15 26.59
CA LEU A 141 3.24 8.76 26.92
C LEU A 141 3.08 10.06 27.73
N MET A 142 2.09 10.90 27.37
CA MET A 142 1.77 12.10 28.16
C MET A 142 1.19 11.78 29.55
N ARG A 143 0.43 10.69 29.68
CA ARG A 143 -0.07 10.24 31.00
C ARG A 143 1.07 9.73 31.87
N GLU A 144 1.96 8.90 31.31
CA GLU A 144 3.11 8.35 32.00
C GLU A 144 4.07 9.46 32.49
N LYS A 145 4.33 10.49 31.68
CA LYS A 145 5.12 11.66 32.11
C LYS A 145 4.52 12.45 33.27
N LYS A 146 3.20 12.64 33.28
CA LYS A 146 2.51 13.37 34.37
C LYS A 146 2.60 12.62 35.70
N THR A 147 2.64 11.29 35.68
CA THR A 147 2.78 10.47 36.88
C THR A 147 4.19 10.58 37.46
N THR A 148 5.23 10.76 36.64
CA THR A 148 6.61 10.91 37.13
C THR A 148 6.87 12.28 37.76
N GLU A 149 6.28 13.35 37.23
CA GLU A 149 6.41 14.73 37.77
C GLU A 149 5.61 14.98 39.05
N SER A 150 4.68 14.10 39.42
CA SER A 150 3.89 14.21 40.66
C SER A 150 4.47 13.40 41.84
N THR A 151 5.68 12.85 41.67
CA THR A 151 6.44 12.10 42.69
C THR A 151 7.75 12.77 43.13
N HIS A 152 7.94 14.05 42.79
CA HIS A 152 9.06 14.86 43.28
C HIS A 152 8.57 16.09 44.05
#